data_AF-A0A521AUC2-F1
#
_entry.id   AF-A0A521AUC2-F1
#
_cell.length_a   1.000
_cell.length_b   1.000
_cell.length_c   1.000
_cell.angle_alpha   90.00
_cell.angle_beta   90.00
_cell.angle_gamma   90.00
#
_symmetry.space_group_name_H-M   'P 1'
#
loop_
_entity.id
_entity.type
_entity.pdbx_description
1 polymer ?
#
loop_
_entity_poly.entity_id
_entity_poly.type
_entity_poly.pdbx_seq_one_letter_code
_entity_poly.pdbx_strand_id
1 'polypeptide(L)'
;MEKGFSDIERFFLEAEEKRLKTLEERKERKVQKRENLIGQIKNLNEKLKGKDRKIKELYREIAVLQNQVSEFKKRENEIKEKEKELSRIDEYREKIRSLNEEISKLKGEISQKNREIEKLRSQEVPKSKVELFIEVALNSLGSFVAGGKNIKVLFSKRFRKDMVKEVSVRPFLFDSFISSLSRINSTSRLLKRDGKHDIYRIRVTSPYGEYRAVYLKLEKDTIKFVRFGQRDSIYGELETCGWKFE
;
A
#
# COMPACT_ATOMS: atom_id res chain seq x y z
N MET A 1 -104.55 -94.35 44.53
CA MET A 1 -103.12 -93.99 44.68
C MET A 1 -102.50 -93.40 43.42
N GLU A 2 -103.05 -93.64 42.23
CA GLU A 2 -102.46 -93.20 40.95
C GLU A 2 -102.49 -91.68 40.70
N LYS A 3 -103.48 -90.93 41.24
CA LYS A 3 -103.52 -89.47 41.08
C LYS A 3 -102.36 -88.73 41.75
N GLY A 4 -101.88 -89.22 42.90
CA GLY A 4 -100.78 -88.58 43.63
C GLY A 4 -99.42 -88.69 42.94
N PHE A 5 -99.18 -89.74 42.15
CA PHE A 5 -97.93 -89.90 41.39
C PHE A 5 -97.88 -89.00 40.15
N SER A 6 -99.01 -88.79 39.47
CA SER A 6 -99.11 -87.89 38.31
C SER A 6 -98.88 -86.42 38.67
N ASP A 7 -99.36 -85.99 39.85
CA ASP A 7 -99.14 -84.63 40.34
C ASP A 7 -97.67 -84.37 40.71
N ILE A 8 -96.97 -85.39 41.23
CA ILE A 8 -95.53 -85.33 41.54
C ILE A 8 -94.69 -85.27 40.25
N GLU A 9 -95.01 -86.09 39.25
CA GLU A 9 -94.34 -86.08 37.94
C GLU A 9 -94.50 -84.73 37.22
N ARG A 10 -95.71 -84.16 37.24
CA ARG A 10 -95.97 -82.81 36.71
C ARG A 10 -95.16 -81.73 37.43
N PHE A 11 -95.06 -81.82 38.77
CA PHE A 11 -94.25 -80.88 39.55
C PHE A 11 -92.75 -80.94 39.18
N PHE A 12 -92.19 -82.15 38.99
CA PHE A 12 -90.80 -82.32 38.57
C PHE A 12 -90.55 -81.84 37.14
N LEU A 13 -91.47 -82.13 36.20
CA LEU A 13 -91.41 -81.63 34.83
C LEU A 13 -91.47 -80.09 34.79
N GLU A 14 -92.38 -79.47 35.53
CA GLU A 14 -92.47 -78.01 35.63
C GLU A 14 -91.21 -77.38 36.28
N ALA A 15 -90.63 -78.04 37.29
CA ALA A 15 -89.39 -77.60 37.93
C ALA A 15 -88.19 -77.69 36.97
N GLU A 16 -88.12 -78.75 36.17
CA GLU A 16 -87.08 -78.94 35.16
C GLU A 16 -87.23 -77.94 34.00
N GLU A 17 -88.44 -77.69 33.50
CA GLU A 17 -88.71 -76.65 32.51
C GLU A 17 -88.32 -75.25 33.02
N LYS A 18 -88.65 -74.93 34.28
CA LYS A 18 -88.22 -73.66 34.91
C LYS A 18 -86.70 -73.60 34.98
N ARG A 19 -86.02 -74.68 35.35
CA ARG A 19 -84.55 -74.74 35.39
C ARG A 19 -83.94 -74.52 34.01
N LEU A 20 -84.50 -75.16 32.97
CA LEU A 20 -84.07 -75.01 31.57
C LEU A 20 -84.28 -73.58 31.08
N LYS A 21 -85.45 -72.99 31.29
CA LYS A 21 -85.73 -71.57 30.96
C LYS A 21 -84.75 -70.62 31.65
N THR A 22 -84.48 -70.83 32.95
CA THR A 22 -83.51 -70.00 33.70
C THR A 22 -82.08 -70.15 33.14
N LEU A 23 -81.71 -71.34 32.68
CA LEU A 23 -80.40 -71.60 32.06
C LEU A 23 -80.32 -70.96 30.67
N GLU A 24 -81.38 -71.00 29.88
CA GLU A 24 -81.48 -70.34 28.57
C GLU A 24 -81.37 -68.82 28.71
N GLU A 25 -82.14 -68.20 29.61
CA GLU A 25 -82.04 -66.76 29.88
C GLU A 25 -80.63 -66.35 30.35
N ARG A 26 -79.97 -67.18 31.18
CA ARG A 26 -78.58 -66.94 31.60
C ARG A 26 -77.61 -67.04 30.43
N LYS A 27 -77.81 -67.99 29.51
CA LYS A 27 -76.99 -68.13 28.29
C LYS A 27 -77.19 -66.92 27.38
N GLU A 28 -78.43 -66.51 27.13
CA GLU A 28 -78.76 -65.33 26.31
C GLU A 28 -78.13 -64.05 26.88
N ARG A 29 -78.27 -63.80 28.19
CA ARG A 29 -77.62 -62.65 28.86
C ARG A 29 -76.10 -62.67 28.70
N LYS A 30 -75.47 -63.85 28.76
CA LYS A 30 -74.02 -64.00 28.55
C LYS A 30 -73.64 -63.73 27.09
N VAL A 31 -74.43 -64.19 26.13
CA VAL A 31 -74.23 -63.91 24.70
C VAL A 31 -74.35 -62.41 24.43
N GLN A 32 -75.41 -61.76 24.93
CA GLN A 32 -75.60 -60.31 24.79
C GLN A 32 -74.44 -59.52 25.38
N LYS A 33 -73.96 -59.90 26.59
CA LYS A 33 -72.80 -59.26 27.22
C LYS A 33 -71.53 -59.44 26.39
N ARG A 34 -71.32 -60.62 25.82
CA ARG A 34 -70.18 -60.91 24.95
C ARG A 34 -70.23 -60.06 23.68
N GLU A 35 -71.38 -59.94 23.03
CA GLU A 35 -71.57 -59.11 21.84
C GLU A 35 -71.29 -57.63 22.12
N ASN A 36 -71.80 -57.11 23.24
CA ASN A 36 -71.53 -55.74 23.68
C ASN A 36 -70.03 -55.50 23.89
N LEU A 37 -69.33 -56.43 24.55
CA LEU A 37 -67.87 -56.36 24.74
C LEU A 37 -67.11 -56.41 23.41
N ILE A 38 -67.54 -57.27 22.46
CA ILE A 38 -66.95 -57.32 21.12
C ILE A 38 -67.13 -55.97 20.40
N GLY A 39 -68.31 -55.34 20.52
CA GLY A 39 -68.57 -54.02 19.97
C GLY A 39 -67.66 -52.93 20.58
N GLN A 40 -67.48 -52.95 21.89
CA GLN A 40 -66.56 -52.04 22.59
C GLN A 40 -65.10 -52.25 22.15
N ILE A 41 -64.65 -53.49 22.04
CA ILE A 41 -63.29 -53.83 21.55
C ILE A 41 -63.09 -53.32 20.13
N LYS A 42 -64.06 -53.52 19.23
CA LYS A 42 -63.99 -53.00 17.85
C LYS A 42 -63.86 -51.48 17.83
N ASN A 43 -64.68 -50.76 18.61
CA ASN A 43 -64.62 -49.29 18.70
C ASN A 43 -63.27 -48.80 19.24
N LEU A 44 -62.77 -49.42 20.32
CA LEU A 44 -61.47 -49.08 20.89
C LEU A 44 -60.33 -49.33 19.89
N ASN A 45 -60.37 -50.42 19.14
CA ASN A 45 -59.38 -50.73 18.11
C ASN A 45 -59.39 -49.69 16.98
N GLU A 46 -60.55 -49.22 16.53
CA GLU A 46 -60.62 -48.16 15.52
C GLU A 46 -60.08 -46.82 16.05
N LYS A 47 -60.39 -46.46 17.32
CA LYS A 47 -59.80 -45.28 17.96
C LYS A 47 -58.28 -45.38 18.07
N LEU A 48 -57.76 -46.57 18.39
CA LEU A 48 -56.33 -46.81 18.52
C LEU A 48 -55.61 -46.66 17.16
N LYS A 49 -56.16 -47.25 16.10
CA LYS A 49 -55.66 -47.04 14.72
C LYS A 49 -55.68 -45.55 14.32
N GLY A 50 -56.73 -44.83 14.71
CA GLY A 50 -56.82 -43.38 14.47
C GLY A 50 -55.71 -42.59 15.17
N LYS A 51 -55.44 -42.90 16.44
CA LYS A 51 -54.33 -42.31 17.21
C LYS A 51 -52.97 -42.66 16.60
N ASP A 52 -52.75 -43.91 16.18
CA ASP A 52 -51.49 -44.33 15.55
C ASP A 52 -51.21 -43.58 14.24
N ARG A 53 -52.24 -43.34 13.43
CA ARG A 53 -52.12 -42.51 12.22
C ARG A 53 -51.71 -41.08 12.59
N LYS A 54 -52.33 -40.50 13.61
CA LYS A 54 -52.00 -39.13 14.02
C LYS A 54 -50.59 -39.01 14.60
N ILE A 55 -50.14 -40.01 15.36
CA ILE A 55 -48.77 -40.09 15.86
C ILE A 55 -47.77 -40.10 14.70
N LYS A 56 -48.00 -40.94 13.68
CA LYS A 56 -47.13 -40.98 12.48
C LYS A 56 -47.07 -39.66 11.73
N GLU A 57 -48.20 -38.96 11.62
CA GLU A 57 -48.27 -37.64 11.00
C GLU A 57 -47.46 -36.60 11.79
N LEU A 58 -47.64 -36.54 13.12
CA LEU A 58 -46.89 -35.65 13.99
C LEU A 58 -45.38 -35.92 13.95
N TYR A 59 -44.95 -37.18 13.88
CA TYR A 59 -43.53 -37.51 13.72
C TYR A 59 -42.94 -36.98 12.40
N ARG A 60 -43.71 -37.01 11.31
CA ARG A 60 -43.27 -36.44 10.02
C ARG A 60 -43.15 -34.92 10.12
N GLU A 61 -44.12 -34.26 10.75
CA GLU A 61 -44.12 -32.82 10.95
C GLU A 61 -42.94 -32.36 11.80
N ILE A 62 -42.64 -33.08 12.89
CA ILE A 62 -41.47 -32.83 13.73
C ILE A 62 -40.18 -32.94 12.92
N ALA A 63 -40.04 -33.95 12.06
CA ALA A 63 -38.86 -34.12 11.23
C ALA A 63 -38.67 -32.95 10.24
N VAL A 64 -39.76 -32.46 9.64
CA VAL A 64 -39.74 -31.29 8.75
C VAL A 64 -39.33 -30.02 9.52
N LEU A 65 -39.94 -29.79 10.69
CA LEU A 65 -39.63 -28.63 11.53
C LEU A 65 -38.17 -28.65 12.02
N GLN A 66 -37.64 -29.82 12.38
CA GLN A 66 -36.23 -29.98 12.77
C GLN A 66 -35.29 -29.59 11.63
N ASN A 67 -35.60 -30.00 10.39
CA ASN A 67 -34.82 -29.61 9.22
C ASN A 67 -34.86 -28.10 9.00
N GLN A 68 -36.03 -27.47 9.08
CA GLN A 68 -36.17 -26.02 8.94
C GLN A 68 -35.38 -25.25 10.01
N VAL A 69 -35.42 -25.69 11.27
CA VAL A 69 -34.62 -25.09 12.35
C VAL A 69 -33.12 -25.19 12.05
N SER A 70 -32.67 -26.32 11.49
CA SER A 70 -31.26 -26.48 11.09
C SER A 70 -30.85 -25.49 9.98
N GLU A 71 -31.73 -25.26 9.01
CA GLU A 71 -31.49 -24.31 7.92
C GLU A 71 -31.48 -22.87 8.41
N PHE A 72 -32.42 -22.50 9.28
CA PHE A 72 -32.46 -21.17 9.87
C PHE A 72 -31.20 -20.86 10.70
N LYS A 73 -30.69 -21.84 11.47
CA LYS A 73 -29.42 -21.67 12.19
C LYS A 73 -28.24 -21.45 11.25
N LYS A 74 -28.19 -22.13 10.10
CA LYS A 74 -27.14 -21.90 9.10
C LYS A 74 -27.23 -20.48 8.54
N ARG A 75 -28.43 -20.04 8.15
CA ARG A 75 -28.65 -18.67 7.64
C ARG A 75 -28.32 -17.60 8.68
N GLU A 76 -28.66 -17.82 9.94
CA GLU A 76 -28.32 -16.91 11.03
C GLU A 76 -26.79 -16.73 11.16
N ASN A 77 -26.03 -17.83 11.07
CA ASN A 77 -24.57 -17.76 11.09
C ASN A 77 -23.99 -17.02 9.88
N GLU A 78 -24.54 -17.25 8.68
CA GLU A 78 -24.13 -16.52 7.47
C GLU A 78 -24.40 -15.01 7.59
N ILE A 79 -25.54 -14.63 8.18
CA ILE A 79 -25.87 -13.22 8.43
C ILE A 79 -24.89 -12.60 9.41
N LYS A 80 -24.56 -13.28 10.52
CA LYS A 80 -23.58 -12.79 11.51
C LYS A 80 -22.19 -12.57 10.91
N GLU A 81 -21.76 -13.43 9.99
CA GLU A 81 -20.48 -13.22 9.29
C GLU A 81 -20.56 -11.99 8.36
N LYS A 82 -21.66 -11.79 7.64
CA LYS A 82 -21.86 -10.59 6.82
C LYS A 82 -21.92 -9.30 7.66
N GLU A 83 -22.51 -9.33 8.85
CA GLU A 83 -22.51 -8.18 9.77
C GLU A 83 -21.08 -7.80 10.21
N LYS A 84 -20.21 -8.79 10.47
CA LYS A 84 -18.79 -8.53 10.74
C LYS A 84 -18.08 -7.91 9.54
N GLU A 85 -18.38 -8.36 8.33
CA GLU A 85 -17.83 -7.76 7.11
C GLU A 85 -18.30 -6.31 6.91
N LEU A 86 -19.57 -6.02 7.18
CA LEU A 86 -20.12 -4.66 7.15
C LEU A 86 -19.42 -3.74 8.16
N SER A 87 -19.12 -4.21 9.38
CA SER A 87 -18.37 -3.40 10.35
C SER A 87 -16.99 -2.98 9.84
N ARG A 88 -16.34 -3.78 8.99
CA ARG A 88 -15.04 -3.42 8.38
C ARG A 88 -15.17 -2.30 7.35
N ILE A 89 -16.36 -2.11 6.74
CA ILE A 89 -16.58 -1.03 5.78
C ILE A 89 -16.47 0.34 6.47
N ASP A 90 -16.99 0.48 7.69
CA ASP A 90 -16.90 1.74 8.43
C ASP A 90 -15.46 2.04 8.85
N GLU A 91 -14.68 1.03 9.23
CA GLU A 91 -13.24 1.17 9.46
C GLU A 91 -12.51 1.66 8.19
N TYR A 92 -12.83 1.08 7.02
CA TYR A 92 -12.25 1.52 5.76
C TYR A 92 -12.67 2.95 5.38
N ARG A 93 -13.91 3.36 5.68
CA ARG A 93 -14.37 4.74 5.44
C ARG A 93 -13.60 5.75 6.26
N GLU A 94 -13.38 5.49 7.55
CA GLU A 94 -12.58 6.37 8.40
C GLU A 94 -11.12 6.42 7.93
N LYS A 95 -10.56 5.28 7.52
CA LYS A 95 -9.21 5.24 6.94
C LYS A 95 -9.10 6.07 5.65
N ILE A 96 -10.11 6.01 4.78
CA ILE A 96 -10.16 6.84 3.56
C ILE A 96 -10.25 8.33 3.91
N ARG A 97 -11.05 8.71 4.91
CA ARG A 97 -11.13 10.11 5.37
C ARG A 97 -9.76 10.61 5.85
N SER A 98 -9.11 9.83 6.72
CA SER A 98 -7.78 10.16 7.24
C SER A 98 -6.73 10.33 6.13
N LEU A 99 -6.70 9.41 5.15
CA LEU A 99 -5.79 9.52 4.01
C LEU A 99 -6.07 10.75 3.13
N ASN A 100 -7.33 11.14 2.94
CA ASN A 100 -7.68 12.33 2.17
C ASN A 100 -7.24 13.64 2.84
N GLU A 101 -7.30 13.71 4.17
CA GLU A 101 -6.78 14.83 4.95
C GLU A 101 -5.25 14.94 4.79
N GLU A 102 -4.54 13.83 4.87
CA GLU A 102 -3.08 13.78 4.68
C GLU A 102 -2.68 14.23 3.25
N ILE A 103 -3.39 13.74 2.23
CA ILE A 103 -3.18 14.17 0.83
C ILE A 103 -3.36 15.69 0.70
N SER A 104 -4.39 16.26 1.34
CA SER A 104 -4.66 17.69 1.28
C SER A 104 -3.56 18.51 1.92
N LYS A 105 -3.04 18.05 3.08
CA LYS A 105 -1.90 18.67 3.76
C LYS A 105 -0.63 18.64 2.89
N LEU A 106 -0.29 17.48 2.35
CA LEU A 106 0.90 17.32 1.50
C LEU A 106 0.81 18.19 0.23
N LYS A 107 -0.36 18.30 -0.39
CA LYS A 107 -0.57 19.22 -1.52
C LYS A 107 -0.29 20.69 -1.14
N GLY A 108 -0.71 21.10 0.05
CA GLY A 108 -0.42 22.44 0.59
C GLY A 108 1.07 22.69 0.75
N GLU A 109 1.79 21.74 1.37
CA GLU A 109 3.24 21.82 1.57
C GLU A 109 4.01 21.89 0.23
N ILE A 110 3.60 21.10 -0.76
CA ILE A 110 4.19 21.14 -2.12
C ILE A 110 3.98 22.53 -2.75
N SER A 111 2.78 23.10 -2.65
CA SER A 111 2.50 24.43 -3.19
C SER A 111 3.38 25.51 -2.53
N GLN A 112 3.56 25.44 -1.22
CA GLN A 112 4.42 26.37 -0.48
C GLN A 112 5.88 26.25 -0.92
N LYS A 113 6.42 25.02 -1.01
CA LYS A 113 7.79 24.78 -1.48
C LYS A 113 8.01 25.25 -2.91
N ASN A 114 7.03 25.05 -3.80
CA ASN A 114 7.13 25.53 -5.19
C ASN A 114 7.22 27.07 -5.25
N ARG A 115 6.41 27.79 -4.45
CA ARG A 115 6.50 29.26 -4.36
C ARG A 115 7.87 29.71 -3.84
N GLU A 116 8.43 28.99 -2.87
CA GLU A 116 9.76 29.29 -2.34
C GLU A 116 10.86 29.08 -3.40
N ILE A 117 10.78 28.00 -4.19
CA ILE A 117 11.69 27.75 -5.31
C ILE A 117 11.59 28.87 -6.36
N GLU A 118 10.39 29.29 -6.74
CA GLU A 118 10.20 30.39 -7.70
C GLU A 118 10.80 31.70 -7.18
N LYS A 119 10.58 32.00 -5.89
CA LYS A 119 11.16 33.18 -5.26
C LYS A 119 12.69 33.15 -5.31
N LEU A 120 13.31 32.02 -4.94
CA LEU A 120 14.77 31.87 -4.99
C LEU A 120 15.31 32.00 -6.43
N ARG A 121 14.65 31.37 -7.41
CA ARG A 121 15.03 31.51 -8.82
C ARG A 121 14.94 32.94 -9.34
N SER A 122 13.98 33.73 -8.86
CA SER A 122 13.87 35.14 -9.22
C SER A 122 14.98 36.02 -8.61
N GLN A 123 15.60 35.57 -7.52
CA GLN A 123 16.71 36.26 -6.86
C GLN A 123 18.09 35.87 -7.42
N GLU A 124 18.20 34.74 -8.13
CA GLU A 124 19.45 34.33 -8.76
C GLU A 124 19.84 35.30 -9.89
N VAL A 125 21.12 35.70 -9.90
CA VAL A 125 21.66 36.57 -10.95
C VAL A 125 21.61 35.83 -12.30
N PRO A 126 21.00 36.42 -13.35
CA PRO A 126 20.95 35.78 -14.66
C PRO A 126 22.34 35.43 -15.18
N LYS A 127 22.53 34.19 -15.65
CA LYS A 127 23.80 33.70 -16.20
C LYS A 127 24.37 34.59 -17.31
N SER A 128 23.50 35.21 -18.11
CA SER A 128 23.89 36.18 -19.15
C SER A 128 24.56 37.43 -18.60
N LYS A 129 24.14 37.94 -17.43
CA LYS A 129 24.80 39.07 -16.77
C LYS A 129 26.19 38.67 -16.26
N VAL A 130 26.32 37.47 -15.70
CA VAL A 130 27.62 36.94 -15.26
C VAL A 130 28.55 36.73 -16.45
N GLU A 131 28.05 36.20 -17.57
CA GLU A 131 28.82 36.01 -18.79
C GLU A 131 29.36 37.34 -19.33
N LEU A 132 28.52 38.36 -19.42
CA LEU A 132 28.94 39.70 -19.84
C LEU A 132 29.98 40.29 -18.89
N PHE A 133 29.78 40.19 -17.57
CA PHE A 133 30.74 40.67 -16.57
C PHE A 133 32.10 40.00 -16.73
N ILE A 134 32.13 38.67 -16.85
CA ILE A 134 33.38 37.91 -17.01
C ILE A 134 34.05 38.22 -18.35
N GLU A 135 33.28 38.40 -19.43
CA GLU A 135 33.85 38.78 -20.71
C GLU A 135 34.53 40.15 -20.65
N VAL A 136 33.85 41.16 -20.09
CA VAL A 136 34.41 42.50 -19.91
C VAL A 136 35.65 42.46 -19.01
N ALA A 137 35.58 41.77 -17.87
CA ALA A 137 36.67 41.69 -16.91
C ALA A 137 37.89 40.91 -17.44
N LEU A 138 37.68 39.82 -18.19
CA LEU A 138 38.79 39.09 -18.82
C LEU A 138 39.41 39.89 -19.97
N ASN A 139 38.63 40.66 -20.72
CA ASN A 139 39.16 41.52 -21.78
C ASN A 139 40.00 42.67 -21.19
N SER A 140 39.62 43.24 -20.05
CA SER A 140 40.42 44.27 -19.37
C SER A 140 41.75 43.75 -18.82
N LEU A 141 41.89 42.43 -18.62
CA LEU A 141 43.14 41.79 -18.19
C LEU A 141 44.09 41.45 -19.35
N GLY A 142 43.75 41.83 -20.59
CA GLY A 142 44.54 41.49 -21.79
C GLY A 142 46.00 41.98 -21.74
N SER A 143 46.25 43.08 -21.02
CA SER A 143 47.57 43.57 -20.67
C SER A 143 47.68 43.63 -19.15
N PHE A 144 48.40 42.68 -18.55
CA PHE A 144 48.52 42.59 -17.10
C PHE A 144 49.99 42.69 -16.67
N VAL A 145 50.26 43.57 -15.70
CA VAL A 145 51.61 43.70 -15.13
C VAL A 145 51.78 42.66 -14.04
N ALA A 146 52.52 41.58 -14.33
CA ALA A 146 52.87 40.56 -13.35
C ALA A 146 54.35 40.65 -13.01
N GLY A 147 54.68 41.03 -11.77
CA GLY A 147 56.05 41.09 -11.28
C GLY A 147 56.95 42.12 -12.00
N GLY A 148 56.39 43.26 -12.41
CA GLY A 148 57.13 44.36 -13.05
C GLY A 148 57.35 44.20 -14.56
N LYS A 149 56.84 43.13 -15.19
CA LYS A 149 56.84 42.95 -16.65
C LYS A 149 55.42 42.97 -17.20
N ASN A 150 55.25 43.59 -18.37
CA ASN A 150 54.00 43.57 -19.13
C ASN A 150 53.81 42.18 -19.74
N ILE A 151 52.91 41.38 -19.17
CA ILE A 151 52.52 40.08 -19.72
C ILE A 151 51.20 40.25 -20.48
N LYS A 152 51.19 39.80 -21.72
CA LYS A 152 49.97 39.70 -22.52
C LYS A 152 49.23 38.43 -22.14
N VAL A 153 48.00 38.57 -21.67
CA VAL A 153 47.17 37.45 -21.21
C VAL A 153 46.02 37.22 -22.18
N LEU A 154 45.94 36.01 -22.70
CA LEU A 154 44.88 35.58 -23.60
C LEU A 154 44.02 34.52 -22.93
N PHE A 155 42.72 34.52 -23.25
CA PHE A 155 41.75 33.57 -22.69
C PHE A 155 41.05 32.83 -23.83
N SER A 156 41.17 31.51 -23.86
CA SER A 156 40.44 30.69 -24.82
C SER A 156 38.92 30.73 -24.57
N LYS A 157 38.13 30.44 -25.61
CA LYS A 157 36.67 30.31 -25.48
C LYS A 157 36.27 29.30 -24.40
N ARG A 158 37.01 28.20 -24.31
CA ARG A 158 36.77 27.13 -23.33
C ARG A 158 37.01 27.62 -21.90
N PHE A 159 38.15 28.30 -21.67
CA PHE A 159 38.45 28.93 -20.39
C PHE A 159 37.37 29.93 -19.97
N ARG A 160 36.91 30.80 -20.89
CA ARG A 160 35.84 31.76 -20.60
C ARG A 160 34.56 31.06 -20.14
N LYS A 161 34.14 30.00 -20.84
CA LYS A 161 32.97 29.19 -20.46
C LYS A 161 33.14 28.53 -19.09
N ASP A 162 34.33 27.98 -18.82
CA ASP A 162 34.64 27.38 -17.52
C ASP A 162 34.55 28.44 -16.41
N MET A 163 35.15 29.61 -16.61
CA MET A 163 35.12 30.71 -15.65
C MET A 163 33.69 31.20 -15.39
N VAL A 164 32.87 31.38 -16.44
CA VAL A 164 31.45 31.76 -16.28
C VAL A 164 30.69 30.69 -15.50
N LYS A 165 30.87 29.41 -15.82
CA LYS A 165 30.20 28.29 -15.12
C LYS A 165 30.51 28.32 -13.63
N GLU A 166 31.78 28.45 -13.27
CA GLU A 166 32.21 28.40 -11.88
C GLU A 166 31.83 29.68 -11.12
N VAL A 167 32.05 30.86 -11.71
CA VAL A 167 31.77 32.15 -11.06
C VAL A 167 30.27 32.43 -10.92
N SER A 168 29.42 31.90 -11.81
CA SER A 168 27.96 32.01 -11.68
C SER A 168 27.43 31.40 -10.39
N VAL A 169 28.11 30.39 -9.86
CA VAL A 169 27.76 29.74 -8.59
C VAL A 169 28.61 30.30 -7.44
N ARG A 170 29.83 30.78 -7.74
CA ARG A 170 30.87 31.14 -6.76
C ARG A 170 31.47 32.51 -7.09
N PRO A 171 30.80 33.63 -6.75
CA PRO A 171 31.18 34.97 -7.21
C PRO A 171 32.63 35.36 -6.87
N PHE A 172 33.12 35.07 -5.65
CA PHE A 172 34.48 35.43 -5.20
C PHE A 172 35.61 34.60 -5.84
N LEU A 173 35.26 33.62 -6.67
CA LEU A 173 36.25 32.80 -7.35
C LEU A 173 37.01 33.60 -8.42
N PHE A 174 36.37 34.60 -9.03
CA PHE A 174 37.04 35.49 -9.97
C PHE A 174 38.16 36.28 -9.29
N ASP A 175 37.89 36.90 -8.15
CA ASP A 175 38.89 37.65 -7.37
C ASP A 175 40.06 36.77 -6.93
N SER A 176 39.74 35.53 -6.52
CA SER A 176 40.75 34.52 -6.18
C SER A 176 41.65 34.20 -7.37
N PHE A 177 41.08 34.10 -8.58
CA PHE A 177 41.83 33.91 -9.81
C PHE A 177 42.73 35.12 -10.12
N ILE A 178 42.22 36.35 -10.01
CA ILE A 178 43.01 37.58 -10.23
C ILE A 178 44.18 37.65 -9.24
N SER A 179 43.93 37.35 -7.97
CA SER A 179 44.96 37.29 -6.94
C SER A 179 46.06 36.27 -7.28
N SER A 180 45.68 35.06 -7.71
CA SER A 180 46.65 34.06 -8.17
C SER A 180 47.39 34.48 -9.44
N LEU A 181 46.72 35.15 -10.38
CA LEU A 181 47.32 35.68 -11.61
C LEU A 181 48.39 36.72 -11.30
N SER A 182 48.17 37.59 -10.30
CA SER A 182 49.17 38.57 -9.84
C SER A 182 50.46 37.91 -9.35
N ARG A 183 50.37 36.67 -8.86
CA ARG A 183 51.47 35.86 -8.32
C ARG A 183 51.85 34.71 -9.25
N ILE A 184 51.61 34.86 -10.56
CA ILE A 184 51.84 33.78 -11.52
C ILE A 184 53.29 33.27 -11.52
N ASN A 185 54.26 34.15 -11.29
CA ASN A 185 55.69 33.79 -11.27
C ASN A 185 56.05 32.84 -10.11
N SER A 186 55.32 32.88 -8.99
CA SER A 186 55.58 32.01 -7.82
C SER A 186 54.62 30.83 -7.72
N THR A 187 53.41 30.97 -8.26
CA THR A 187 52.36 29.94 -8.15
C THR A 187 52.28 29.03 -9.37
N SER A 188 52.95 29.38 -10.46
CA SER A 188 52.98 28.57 -11.66
C SER A 188 53.87 27.34 -11.52
N ARG A 189 53.33 26.19 -11.91
CA ARG A 189 54.07 24.93 -12.02
C ARG A 189 53.97 24.40 -13.44
N LEU A 190 55.12 24.01 -13.99
CA LEU A 190 55.19 23.36 -15.28
C LEU A 190 54.45 22.01 -15.19
N LEU A 191 53.60 21.75 -16.18
CA LEU A 191 52.91 20.48 -16.34
C LEU A 191 53.55 19.61 -17.41
N LYS A 192 53.89 20.22 -18.55
CA LYS A 192 54.46 19.51 -19.69
C LYS A 192 55.20 20.50 -20.59
N ARG A 193 56.32 20.07 -21.17
CA ARG A 193 56.93 20.74 -22.31
C ARG A 193 56.34 20.14 -23.57
N ASP A 194 55.49 20.88 -24.27
CA ASP A 194 55.04 20.49 -25.61
C ASP A 194 56.04 21.04 -26.63
N GLY A 195 56.28 20.32 -27.73
CA GLY A 195 57.26 20.74 -28.75
C GLY A 195 56.95 22.10 -29.39
N LYS A 196 55.73 22.62 -29.18
CA LYS A 196 55.30 23.96 -29.60
C LYS A 196 55.22 24.95 -28.44
N HIS A 197 54.69 24.58 -27.27
CA HIS A 197 54.44 25.49 -26.15
C HIS A 197 54.56 24.80 -24.78
N ASP A 198 55.11 25.48 -23.78
CA ASP A 198 55.12 24.94 -22.43
C ASP A 198 53.75 25.10 -21.76
N ILE A 199 53.27 24.04 -21.12
CA ILE A 199 51.98 24.00 -20.41
C ILE A 199 52.23 24.17 -18.92
N TYR A 200 51.54 25.12 -18.32
CA TYR A 200 51.64 25.44 -16.90
C TYR A 200 50.28 25.40 -16.21
N ARG A 201 50.30 25.24 -14.88
CA ARG A 201 49.13 25.46 -14.02
C ARG A 201 49.42 26.49 -12.94
N ILE A 202 48.39 27.23 -12.55
CA ILE A 202 48.38 27.98 -11.29
C ILE A 202 47.35 27.39 -10.33
N ARG A 203 47.66 27.44 -9.05
CA ARG A 203 46.73 27.13 -7.97
C ARG A 203 45.88 28.36 -7.66
N VAL A 204 44.57 28.17 -7.65
CA VAL A 204 43.60 29.19 -7.24
C VAL A 204 42.91 28.67 -6.00
N THR A 205 43.19 29.29 -4.85
CA THR A 205 42.60 28.92 -3.57
C THR A 205 41.47 29.90 -3.28
N SER A 206 40.29 29.36 -2.99
CA SER A 206 39.10 30.15 -2.66
C SER A 206 38.42 29.58 -1.40
N PRO A 207 37.49 30.31 -0.77
CA PRO A 207 36.65 29.77 0.30
C PRO A 207 35.85 28.53 -0.12
N TYR A 208 35.64 28.34 -1.43
CA TYR A 208 34.90 27.22 -2.02
C TYR A 208 35.77 26.02 -2.38
N GLY A 209 37.03 26.02 -1.93
CA GLY A 209 38.00 24.96 -2.20
C GLY A 209 39.06 25.33 -3.24
N GLU A 210 39.72 24.31 -3.77
CA GLU A 210 40.86 24.45 -4.66
C GLU A 210 40.52 24.31 -6.14
N TYR A 211 41.00 25.27 -6.92
CA TYR A 211 40.85 25.33 -8.36
C TYR A 211 42.20 25.36 -9.03
N ARG A 212 42.21 25.05 -10.33
CA ARG A 212 43.38 25.10 -11.19
C ARG A 212 43.04 25.89 -12.44
N ALA A 213 43.92 26.80 -12.82
CA ALA A 213 43.89 27.43 -14.13
C ALA A 213 45.09 26.94 -14.92
N VAL A 214 44.83 26.38 -16.10
CA VAL A 214 45.86 25.85 -17.00
C VAL A 214 46.10 26.86 -18.10
N TYR A 215 47.37 27.14 -18.40
CA TYR A 215 47.76 28.06 -19.45
C TYR A 215 48.95 27.55 -20.27
N LEU A 216 49.03 28.03 -21.50
CA LEU A 216 50.12 27.80 -22.43
C LEU A 216 51.03 29.03 -22.43
N LYS A 217 52.34 28.83 -22.35
CA LYS A 217 53.33 29.89 -22.58
C LYS A 217 53.69 29.89 -24.06
N LEU A 218 53.27 30.93 -24.77
CA LEU A 218 53.44 31.02 -26.23
C LEU A 218 54.78 31.66 -26.59
N GLU A 219 55.05 32.84 -26.00
CA GLU A 219 56.25 33.65 -26.21
C GLU A 219 56.80 34.09 -24.84
N LYS A 220 57.90 34.87 -24.81
CA LYS A 220 58.53 35.32 -23.55
C LYS A 220 57.52 35.99 -22.59
N ASP A 221 56.65 36.84 -23.13
CA ASP A 221 55.70 37.65 -22.36
C ASP A 221 54.23 37.42 -22.75
N THR A 222 53.91 36.33 -23.47
CA THR A 222 52.53 36.02 -23.88
C THR A 222 52.09 34.66 -23.32
N ILE A 223 51.00 34.68 -22.54
CA ILE A 223 50.36 33.47 -22.00
C ILE A 223 48.92 33.33 -22.47
N LYS A 224 48.45 32.09 -22.61
CA LYS A 224 47.07 31.79 -23.00
C LYS A 224 46.43 30.77 -22.06
N PHE A 225 45.44 31.21 -21.30
CA PHE A 225 44.64 30.34 -20.44
C PHE A 225 43.66 29.50 -21.26
N VAL A 226 43.64 28.20 -20.98
CA VAL A 226 42.91 27.19 -21.77
C VAL A 226 41.81 26.48 -20.98
N ARG A 227 42.01 26.25 -19.68
CA ARG A 227 41.04 25.56 -18.80
C ARG A 227 41.02 26.17 -17.41
N PHE A 228 39.85 26.14 -16.80
CA PHE A 228 39.64 26.50 -15.41
C PHE A 228 38.67 25.49 -14.77
N GLY A 229 38.85 25.19 -13.50
CA GLY A 229 37.93 24.28 -12.82
C GLY A 229 38.47 23.80 -11.48
N GLN A 230 37.63 23.04 -10.78
CA GLN A 230 37.99 22.43 -9.50
C GLN A 230 39.14 21.45 -9.69
N ARG A 231 40.04 21.36 -8.70
CA ARG A 231 41.28 20.58 -8.76
C ARG A 231 41.05 19.16 -9.28
N ASP A 232 40.09 18.45 -8.69
CA ASP A 232 39.89 17.03 -8.97
C ASP A 232 39.30 16.80 -10.37
N SER A 233 38.42 17.71 -10.83
CA SER A 233 37.90 17.68 -12.21
C SER A 233 39.01 17.93 -13.23
N ILE A 234 39.90 18.88 -12.94
CA ILE A 234 41.03 19.16 -13.82
C ILE A 234 41.97 17.96 -13.85
N TYR A 235 42.29 17.33 -12.72
CA TYR A 235 43.18 16.16 -12.72
C TYR A 235 42.57 14.95 -13.41
N GLY A 236 41.29 14.66 -13.22
CA GLY A 236 40.62 13.57 -13.93
C GLY A 236 40.64 13.75 -15.46
N GLU A 237 40.44 14.98 -15.95
CA GLU A 237 40.57 15.27 -17.39
C GLU A 237 42.00 15.09 -17.89
N LEU A 238 42.99 15.55 -17.12
CA LEU A 238 44.40 15.45 -17.50
C LEU A 238 44.87 13.98 -17.52
N GLU A 239 44.44 13.17 -16.56
CA GLU A 239 44.68 11.72 -16.53
C GLU A 239 44.05 11.01 -17.73
N THR A 240 42.82 11.37 -18.09
CA THR A 240 42.12 10.83 -19.27
C THR A 240 42.83 11.19 -20.57
N CYS A 241 43.47 12.38 -20.63
CA CYS A 241 44.32 12.79 -21.73
C CYS A 241 45.75 12.19 -21.69
N GLY A 242 46.03 11.30 -20.74
CA GLY A 242 47.33 10.64 -20.57
C GLY A 242 48.42 11.53 -19.98
N TRP A 243 48.06 12.61 -19.28
CA TRP A 243 49.03 13.53 -18.68
C TRP A 243 49.31 13.08 -17.25
N LYS A 244 50.43 12.40 -17.04
CA LYS A 244 50.92 12.04 -15.70
C LYS A 244 51.72 13.20 -15.13
N PHE A 245 51.53 13.50 -13.85
CA PHE A 245 52.39 14.42 -13.12
C PHE A 245 53.56 13.61 -12.55
N GLU A 246 54.80 14.01 -12.86
CA GLU A 246 55.98 13.65 -12.06
C GLU A 246 56.01 14.45 -10.75
#